data_AF-A0A847FNF5-F1
#
_entry.id   AF-A0A847FNF5-F1
#
_cell.length_a   1.000
_cell.length_b   1.000
_cell.length_c   1.000
_cell.angle_alpha   90.00
_cell.angle_beta   90.00
_cell.angle_gamma   90.00
#
_symmetry.space_group_name_H-M   'P 1'
#
loop_
_entity.id
_entity.type
_entity.pdbx_description
1 polymer ?
#
loop_
_entity_poly.entity_id
_entity_poly.type
_entity_poly.pdbx_seq_one_letter_code
_entity_poly.pdbx_strand_id
1 'polypeptide(L)'
;MPKRRYLRLSENQRAELERVLRRDSRPYMRERASALLQIADGRSAHWVARQGLLRAREPDTVYRWLDAYEEGGVEALTQQPRRQRGFSP
;
A
#
# COMPACT_ATOMS: atom_id res chain seq x y z
N MET A 1 13.49 -14.57 -12.36
CA MET A 1 13.00 -13.18 -12.38
C MET A 1 11.87 -13.04 -11.35
N PRO A 2 11.85 -12.01 -10.49
CA PRO A 2 10.76 -11.84 -9.54
C PRO A 2 9.44 -11.63 -10.31
N LYS A 3 8.40 -12.40 -9.96
CA LYS A 3 7.08 -12.29 -10.58
C LYS A 3 6.47 -10.95 -10.20
N ARG A 4 6.18 -10.10 -11.20
CA ARG A 4 5.57 -8.79 -10.97
C ARG A 4 4.16 -9.03 -10.41
N ARG A 5 3.93 -8.56 -9.19
CA ARG A 5 2.62 -8.61 -8.53
C ARG A 5 1.81 -7.42 -9.04
N TYR A 6 0.65 -7.69 -9.61
CA TYR A 6 -0.26 -6.68 -10.16
C TYR A 6 -1.50 -6.61 -9.28
N LEU A 7 -1.93 -5.39 -8.98
CA LEU A 7 -3.20 -5.14 -8.32
C LEU A 7 -4.26 -4.80 -9.36
N ARG A 8 -5.31 -5.61 -9.47
CA ARG A 8 -6.48 -5.28 -10.29
C ARG A 8 -7.53 -4.64 -9.40
N LEU A 9 -7.88 -3.39 -9.70
CA LEU A 9 -8.94 -2.67 -9.01
C LEU A 9 -10.17 -2.62 -9.90
N SER A 10 -11.34 -2.89 -9.31
CA SER A 10 -12.62 -2.43 -9.89
C SER A 10 -12.70 -0.91 -9.86
N GLU A 11 -13.63 -0.34 -10.65
CA GLU A 11 -13.89 1.11 -10.65
C GLU A 11 -14.23 1.63 -9.25
N ASN A 12 -15.04 0.89 -8.49
CA ASN A 12 -15.42 1.23 -7.12
C ASN A 12 -14.21 1.24 -6.18
N GLN A 13 -13.36 0.22 -6.25
CA GLN A 13 -12.14 0.13 -5.43
C GLN A 13 -11.13 1.24 -5.77
N ARG A 14 -10.97 1.57 -7.05
CA ARG A 14 -10.14 2.70 -7.49
C ARG A 14 -10.70 4.01 -6.95
N ALA A 15 -11.99 4.27 -7.12
CA ALA A 15 -12.64 5.48 -6.62
C ALA A 15 -12.54 5.62 -5.10
N GLU A 16 -12.61 4.51 -4.36
CA GLU A 16 -12.41 4.48 -2.92
C GLU A 16 -10.98 4.88 -2.53
N LEU A 17 -9.96 4.28 -3.15
CA LEU A 17 -8.56 4.64 -2.91
C LEU A 17 -8.25 6.09 -3.30
N GLU A 18 -8.82 6.59 -4.39
CA GLU A 18 -8.70 7.99 -4.79
C GLU A 18 -9.34 8.93 -3.77
N ARG A 19 -10.48 8.55 -3.18
CA ARG A 19 -11.12 9.30 -2.11
C ARG A 19 -10.23 9.36 -0.87
N VAL A 20 -9.65 8.22 -0.46
CA VAL A 20 -8.69 8.15 0.66
C VAL A 20 -7.50 9.05 0.39
N LEU A 21 -6.90 8.95 -0.80
CA LEU A 21 -5.74 9.74 -1.20
C LEU A 21 -6.02 11.25 -1.10
N ARG A 22 -7.21 11.70 -1.51
CA ARG A 22 -7.57 13.12 -1.56
C ARG A 22 -8.09 13.68 -0.24
N ARG A 23 -8.81 12.88 0.56
CA ARG A 23 -9.62 13.40 1.68
C ARG A 23 -9.24 12.87 3.05
N ASP A 24 -8.49 11.77 3.15
CA ASP A 24 -8.17 11.19 4.46
C ASP A 24 -7.25 12.12 5.25
N SER A 25 -7.58 12.39 6.51
CA SER A 25 -6.81 13.25 7.39
C SER A 25 -5.46 12.62 7.77
N ARG A 26 -5.36 11.29 7.77
CA ARG A 26 -4.19 10.52 8.20
C ARG A 26 -3.16 10.46 7.07
N PRO A 27 -1.96 11.06 7.24
CA PRO A 27 -0.95 11.10 6.16
C PRO A 27 -0.53 9.72 5.66
N TYR A 28 -0.46 8.73 6.57
CA TYR A 28 -0.07 7.36 6.20
C TYR A 28 -1.13 6.66 5.33
N MET A 29 -2.41 7.00 5.48
CA MET A 29 -3.48 6.44 4.63
C MET A 29 -3.36 6.97 3.20
N ARG A 30 -3.09 8.27 3.06
CA ARG A 30 -2.84 8.88 1.74
C ARG A 30 -1.63 8.26 1.06
N GLU A 31 -0.54 8.04 1.80
CA GLU A 31 0.66 7.37 1.28
C GLU A 31 0.36 5.94 0.80
N ARG A 32 -0.33 5.14 1.61
CA ARG A 32 -0.72 3.76 1.26
C ARG A 32 -1.64 3.72 0.04
N ALA A 33 -2.64 4.59 -0.02
CA ALA A 33 -3.55 4.69 -1.16
C ALA A 33 -2.81 5.08 -2.45
N SER A 34 -1.89 6.05 -2.38
CA SER A 34 -1.04 6.42 -3.51
C SER A 34 -0.19 5.24 -4.01
N ALA A 35 0.36 4.44 -3.10
CA ALA A 35 1.17 3.28 -3.46
C ALA A 35 0.35 2.25 -4.27
N LEU A 36 -0.85 1.92 -3.79
CA LEU A 36 -1.73 0.92 -4.41
C LEU A 36 -2.26 1.37 -5.76
N LEU A 37 -2.64 2.65 -5.91
CA LEU A 37 -3.05 3.22 -7.19
C LEU A 37 -1.94 3.11 -8.24
N GLN A 38 -0.70 3.44 -7.86
CA GLN A 38 0.44 3.30 -8.77
C GLN A 38 0.73 1.85 -9.16
N ILE A 39 0.56 0.90 -8.23
CA ILE A 39 0.70 -0.54 -8.54
C ILE A 39 -0.42 -0.99 -9.50
N ALA A 40 -1.63 -0.50 -9.31
CA ALA A 40 -2.75 -0.75 -10.21
C ALA A 40 -2.56 -0.11 -11.60
N ASP A 41 -1.85 1.01 -11.68
CA ASP A 41 -1.37 1.63 -12.93
C ASP A 41 -0.18 0.87 -13.55
N GLY A 42 0.21 -0.26 -12.95
CA GLY A 42 1.21 -1.18 -13.46
C GLY A 42 2.61 -0.96 -12.92
N ARG A 43 2.87 0.01 -12.02
CA ARG A 43 4.20 0.16 -11.40
C ARG A 43 4.52 -1.04 -10.50
N SER A 44 5.79 -1.44 -10.42
CA SER A 44 6.17 -2.49 -9.45
C SER A 44 6.21 -1.91 -8.04
N ALA A 45 5.87 -2.72 -7.02
CA ALA A 45 5.97 -2.31 -5.61
C ALA A 45 7.39 -1.81 -5.25
N HIS A 46 8.43 -2.43 -5.82
CA HIS A 46 9.82 -1.98 -5.67
C HIS A 46 10.05 -0.57 -6.22
N TRP A 47 9.54 -0.27 -7.42
CA TRP A 47 9.66 1.07 -8.01
C TRP A 47 8.89 2.09 -7.18
N VAL A 48 7.65 1.77 -6.77
CA VAL A 48 6.83 2.63 -5.93
C VAL A 48 7.53 2.94 -4.61
N ALA A 49 8.06 1.92 -3.93
CA ALA A 49 8.78 2.08 -2.67
C ALA A 49 9.99 3.02 -2.78
N ARG A 50 10.69 3.01 -3.91
CA ARG A 50 11.93 3.77 -4.11
C ARG A 50 11.72 5.15 -4.74
N GLN A 51 10.70 5.31 -5.57
CA GLN A 51 10.55 6.46 -6.48
C GLN A 51 9.12 7.03 -6.52
N GLY A 52 8.11 6.23 -6.20
CA GLY A 52 6.70 6.62 -6.33
C GLY A 52 6.11 7.30 -5.09
N LEU A 53 6.84 7.31 -3.97
CA LEU A 53 6.39 7.90 -2.70
C LEU A 53 7.25 9.10 -2.31
N LEU A 54 6.66 10.02 -1.53
CA LEU A 54 7.35 11.21 -1.03
C LEU A 54 8.62 10.86 -0.22
N ARG A 55 8.59 9.74 0.48
CA ARG A 55 9.75 9.19 1.20
C ARG A 55 9.96 7.76 0.75
N ALA A 56 11.21 7.41 0.47
CA ALA A 56 11.57 6.04 0.15
C ALA A 56 11.20 5.11 1.32
N ARG A 57 10.68 3.93 0.97
CA ARG A 57 10.32 2.86 1.89
C ARG A 57 11.08 1.60 1.54
N GLU A 58 11.15 0.67 2.49
CA GLU A 58 11.57 -0.69 2.18
C GLU A 58 10.51 -1.34 1.27
N PRO A 59 10.90 -2.01 0.17
CA PRO A 59 9.96 -2.67 -0.74
C PRO A 59 8.97 -3.61 -0.01
N ASP A 60 9.45 -4.33 1.00
CA ASP A 60 8.63 -5.24 1.82
C ASP A 60 7.50 -4.51 2.56
N THR A 61 7.69 -3.24 2.90
CA THR A 61 6.62 -2.43 3.50
C THR A 61 5.48 -2.21 2.52
N VAL A 62 5.79 -1.98 1.24
CA VAL A 62 4.78 -1.79 0.19
C VAL A 62 4.11 -3.12 -0.15
N TYR A 63 4.85 -4.23 -0.16
CA TYR A 63 4.25 -5.57 -0.29
C TYR A 63 3.27 -5.87 0.84
N ARG A 64 3.61 -5.53 2.09
CA ARG A 64 2.68 -5.68 3.22
C ARG A 64 1.42 -4.83 3.09
N TRP A 65 1.50 -3.65 2.48
CA TRP A 65 0.30 -2.84 2.21
C TRP A 65 -0.56 -3.46 1.12
N LEU A 66 0.07 -4.02 0.08
CA LEU A 66 -0.62 -4.77 -0.97
C LEU A 66 -1.32 -6.00 -0.39
N ASP A 67 -0.62 -6.81 0.41
CA ASP A 67 -1.19 -8.00 1.05
C ASP A 67 -2.38 -7.63 1.94
N ALA A 68 -2.24 -6.60 2.79
CA ALA A 68 -3.32 -6.13 3.64
C ALA A 68 -4.54 -5.67 2.82
N TYR A 69 -4.32 -4.94 1.72
CA TYR A 69 -5.42 -4.49 0.86
C TYR A 69 -6.11 -5.65 0.12
N GLU A 70 -5.35 -6.64 -0.35
CA GLU A 70 -5.90 -7.86 -0.96
C GLU A 70 -6.76 -8.66 0.05
N GLU A 71 -6.40 -8.65 1.33
CA GLU A 71 -7.12 -9.36 2.40
C GLU A 71 -8.39 -8.64 2.90
N GLY A 72 -8.36 -7.31 3.01
CA GLY A 72 -9.42 -6.57 3.70
C GLY A 72 -9.69 -5.15 3.21
N GLY A 73 -9.22 -4.80 2.01
CA GLY A 73 -9.48 -3.50 1.39
C GLY A 73 -8.89 -2.32 2.17
N VAL A 74 -9.54 -1.16 2.10
CA VAL A 74 -9.05 0.08 2.73
C VAL A 74 -8.98 -0.02 4.25
N GLU A 75 -9.90 -0.74 4.88
CA GLU A 75 -9.90 -0.89 6.35
C GLU A 75 -8.66 -1.63 6.85
N ALA A 76 -8.19 -2.62 6.10
CA ALA A 76 -6.94 -3.32 6.41
C ALA A 76 -5.67 -2.46 6.22
N LEU A 77 -5.78 -1.31 5.54
CA LEU A 77 -4.69 -0.32 5.45
C LEU A 77 -4.60 0.59 6.66
N THR A 78 -5.48 0.48 7.65
CA THR A 78 -5.30 1.21 8.89
C THR A 78 -4.07 0.72 9.65
N GLN A 79 -3.48 1.57 10.48
CA GLN A 79 -2.30 1.17 11.26
C GLN A 79 -2.74 0.12 12.31
N GLN A 80 -2.49 -1.15 12.01
CA GLN A 80 -2.61 -2.21 13.01
C GLN A 80 -1.51 -2.04 14.07
N PRO A 81 -1.80 -2.36 15.34
CA PRO A 81 -0.78 -2.40 16.39
C PRO A 81 0.43 -3.20 15.90
N ARG A 82 1.65 -2.71 16.19
CA ARG A 82 2.87 -3.44 15.84
C ARG A 82 2.78 -4.84 16.47
N ARG A 83 2.72 -5.90 15.66
CA ARG A 83 2.98 -7.26 16.15
C ARG A 83 4.34 -7.22 16.85
N GLN A 84 4.37 -7.58 18.13
CA GLN A 84 5.62 -7.67 18.89
C GLN A 84 6.59 -8.53 18.07
N ARG A 85 7.67 -7.90 17.61
CA ARG A 85 8.79 -8.63 17.05
C ARG A 85 9.42 -9.30 18.26
N GLY A 86 9.28 -10.62 18.37
CA GLY A 86 9.82 -11.38 19.49
C GLY A 86 11.25 -10.95 19.75
N PHE A 87 11.49 -10.35 20.90
CA PHE A 87 12.84 -10.14 21.40
C PHE A 87 13.32 -11.53 21.83
N SER A 88 14.15 -12.16 21.00
CA SER A 88 14.95 -13.29 21.49
C SER A 88 16.04 -12.68 22.37
N PRO A 89 16.11 -13.06 23.66
CA PRO A 89 17.10 -12.56 24.61
C PRO A 89 18.54 -12.93 24.22
#